data_AF-A0A1L7GTT8-F1
#
_entry.id   AF-A0A1L7GTT8-F1
#
_cell.length_a   1.000
_cell.length_b   1.000
_cell.length_c   1.000
_cell.angle_alpha   90.00
_cell.angle_beta   90.00
_cell.angle_gamma   90.00
#
_symmetry.space_group_name_H-M   'P 1'
#
loop_
_entity.id
_entity.type
_entity.pdbx_description
1 polymer ?
#
loop_
_entity_poly.entity_id
_entity_poly.type
_entity_poly.pdbx_seq_one_letter_code
_entity_poly.pdbx_strand_id
1 'polypeptide(L)'
;MKKVDKIGQTGPFYQLDKRRRKAVKLLFEDELTDEEIAKSVQRRRSTLDNWKNDELFKAAQSQYSRLVIRKSYESNAIRKLNKLLDAKSEMVQLQAANSILKLSGMLAENSTPELDKAKVRKANAEADITEWKRNELTGRNDINDKTTLIDDIGGMRDDGD
;
A
#
# COMPACT_ATOMS: atom_id res chain seq x y z
N MET A 1 -8.86 30.72 0.43
CA MET A 1 -9.88 29.82 1.02
C MET A 1 -9.87 28.49 0.27
N LYS A 2 -9.73 27.34 0.96
CA LYS A 2 -9.87 26.01 0.33
C LYS A 2 -11.33 25.84 -0.10
N LYS A 3 -11.59 25.54 -1.39
CA LYS A 3 -12.95 25.24 -1.87
C LYS A 3 -13.43 23.93 -1.22
N VAL A 4 -14.56 24.01 -0.54
CA VAL A 4 -15.22 22.88 0.14
C VAL A 4 -16.49 22.56 -0.65
N ASP A 5 -16.73 21.29 -0.98
CA ASP A 5 -17.99 20.88 -1.62
C ASP A 5 -19.13 20.83 -0.60
N LYS A 6 -20.39 20.73 -1.07
CA LYS A 6 -21.64 20.81 -0.27
C LYS A 6 -21.75 19.86 0.95
N ILE A 7 -20.83 18.91 1.11
CA ILE A 7 -20.81 17.88 2.16
C ILE A 7 -19.56 18.03 3.06
N GLY A 8 -18.86 19.18 3.02
CA GLY A 8 -17.65 19.39 3.83
C GLY A 8 -16.40 18.66 3.32
N GLN A 9 -16.50 17.98 2.17
CA GLN A 9 -15.38 17.23 1.61
C GLN A 9 -14.38 18.17 0.93
N THR A 10 -13.11 18.05 1.32
CA THR A 10 -12.01 18.90 0.86
C THR A 10 -11.02 18.12 0.00
N GLY A 11 -10.49 18.75 -1.04
CA GLY A 11 -9.33 18.25 -1.80
C GLY A 11 -9.41 18.50 -3.31
N PRO A 12 -8.34 18.16 -4.06
CA PRO A 12 -8.22 18.41 -5.49
C PRO A 12 -9.45 18.03 -6.33
N PHE A 13 -10.07 16.88 -6.06
CA PHE A 13 -11.26 16.42 -6.78
C PHE A 13 -12.44 17.37 -6.60
N TYR A 14 -12.68 17.86 -5.39
CA TYR A 14 -13.80 18.77 -5.10
C TYR A 14 -13.53 20.21 -5.58
N GLN A 15 -12.26 20.56 -5.84
CA GLN A 15 -11.88 21.85 -6.40
C GLN A 15 -12.17 21.97 -7.91
N LEU A 16 -12.30 20.84 -8.61
CA LEU A 16 -12.64 20.79 -10.02
C LEU A 16 -14.11 21.21 -10.27
N ASP A 17 -14.35 21.79 -11.45
CA ASP A 17 -15.71 22.06 -11.92
C ASP A 17 -16.49 20.75 -12.20
N LYS A 18 -17.82 20.87 -12.33
CA LYS A 18 -18.72 19.72 -12.50
C LYS A 18 -18.36 18.84 -13.71
N ARG A 19 -17.87 19.43 -14.82
CA ARG A 19 -17.52 18.70 -16.04
C ARG A 19 -16.19 17.97 -15.87
N ARG A 20 -15.17 18.64 -15.30
CA ARG A 20 -13.89 18.01 -14.97
C ARG A 20 -14.06 16.89 -13.95
N ARG A 21 -14.88 17.07 -12.90
CA ARG A 21 -15.23 15.99 -11.97
C ARG A 21 -15.88 14.81 -12.66
N LYS A 22 -16.84 15.05 -13.57
CA LYS A 22 -17.47 13.99 -14.36
C LYS A 22 -16.45 13.24 -15.22
N ALA A 23 -15.54 13.96 -15.89
CA ALA A 23 -14.47 13.34 -16.67
C ALA A 23 -13.56 12.45 -15.80
N VAL A 24 -13.18 12.88 -14.59
CA VAL A 24 -12.40 12.07 -13.66
C VAL A 24 -13.11 10.76 -13.29
N LYS A 25 -14.44 10.78 -13.11
CA LYS A 25 -15.20 9.55 -12.81
C LYS A 25 -15.18 8.57 -13.99
N LEU A 26 -15.45 9.08 -15.20
CA LEU A 26 -15.51 8.25 -16.40
C LEU A 26 -14.13 7.68 -16.78
N LEU A 27 -13.07 8.46 -16.59
CA LEU A 27 -11.69 7.99 -16.77
C LEU A 27 -11.31 6.91 -15.74
N PHE A 28 -11.92 6.91 -14.55
CA PHE A 28 -11.69 5.88 -13.55
C PHE A 28 -12.47 4.59 -13.86
N GLU A 29 -13.66 4.72 -14.46
CA GLU A 29 -14.49 3.57 -14.88
C GLU A 29 -13.82 2.79 -16.04
N ASP A 30 -13.04 3.46 -16.89
CA ASP A 30 -12.25 2.87 -17.98
C ASP A 30 -13.07 2.08 -19.03
N GLU A 31 -14.37 2.40 -19.14
CA GLU A 31 -15.30 1.76 -20.08
C GLU A 31 -15.47 2.55 -21.40
N LEU A 32 -15.06 3.82 -21.41
CA LEU A 32 -15.29 4.74 -22.52
C LEU A 32 -13.97 5.24 -23.10
N THR A 33 -13.95 5.43 -24.42
CA THR A 33 -12.84 6.09 -25.09
C THR A 33 -12.78 7.58 -24.73
N ASP A 34 -11.60 8.19 -24.86
CA ASP A 34 -11.43 9.63 -24.64
C ASP A 34 -12.39 10.50 -25.47
N GLU A 35 -12.73 10.05 -26.67
CA GLU A 35 -13.69 10.72 -27.55
C GLU A 35 -15.10 10.70 -26.95
N GLU A 36 -15.54 9.55 -26.44
CA GLU A 36 -16.84 9.38 -25.78
C GLU A 36 -16.92 10.12 -24.46
N ILE A 37 -15.84 10.09 -23.67
CA ILE A 37 -15.72 10.85 -22.42
C ILE A 37 -15.84 12.35 -22.74
N ALA A 38 -15.09 12.85 -23.72
CA ALA A 38 -15.14 14.26 -24.12
C ALA A 38 -16.55 14.69 -24.56
N LYS A 39 -17.23 13.87 -25.38
CA LYS A 39 -18.64 14.09 -25.76
C LYS A 39 -19.56 14.12 -24.55
N SER A 40 -19.42 13.18 -23.62
CA SER A 40 -20.26 13.07 -22.42
C SER A 40 -20.13 14.27 -21.47
N VAL A 41 -18.98 14.97 -21.51
CA VAL A 41 -18.72 16.20 -20.74
C VAL A 41 -18.88 17.47 -21.60
N GLN A 42 -19.42 17.33 -22.81
CA GLN A 42 -19.68 18.42 -23.76
C GLN A 42 -18.42 19.23 -24.10
N ARG A 43 -17.32 18.52 -24.39
CA ARG A 43 -16.02 19.10 -24.78
C ARG A 43 -15.44 18.36 -25.98
N ARG A 44 -14.43 18.99 -26.61
CA ARG A 44 -13.63 18.35 -27.66
C ARG A 44 -12.61 17.42 -27.01
N ARG A 45 -12.19 16.37 -27.72
CA ARG A 45 -11.14 15.45 -27.27
C ARG A 45 -9.85 16.17 -26.85
N SER A 46 -9.43 17.18 -27.61
CA SER A 46 -8.24 18.01 -27.27
C SER A 46 -8.38 18.72 -25.92
N THR A 47 -9.59 19.07 -25.50
CA THR A 47 -9.82 19.68 -24.18
C THR A 47 -9.64 18.66 -23.06
N LEU A 48 -10.08 17.41 -23.28
CA LEU A 48 -9.87 16.33 -22.32
C LEU A 48 -8.38 16.00 -22.20
N ASP A 49 -7.65 15.98 -23.32
CA ASP A 49 -6.20 15.77 -23.34
C ASP A 49 -5.45 16.85 -22.54
N ASN A 50 -5.81 18.13 -22.74
CA ASN A 50 -5.29 19.23 -21.95
C ASN A 50 -5.58 19.06 -20.45
N TRP A 51 -6.78 18.56 -20.09
CA TRP A 51 -7.09 18.27 -18.69
C TRP A 51 -6.26 17.13 -18.13
N LYS A 52 -5.98 16.07 -18.89
CA LYS A 52 -5.12 14.98 -18.43
C LYS A 52 -3.71 15.45 -18.08
N ASN A 53 -3.25 16.52 -18.71
CA ASN A 53 -1.94 17.12 -18.45
C ASN A 53 -1.92 18.14 -17.29
N ASP A 54 -3.08 18.66 -16.89
CA ASP A 54 -3.26 19.63 -15.79
C ASP A 54 -2.97 19.00 -14.41
N GLU A 55 -2.13 19.67 -13.62
CA GLU A 55 -1.68 19.16 -12.31
C GLU A 55 -2.82 18.97 -11.30
N LEU A 56 -3.77 19.90 -11.27
CA LEU A 56 -4.93 19.81 -10.39
C LEU A 56 -5.82 18.63 -10.79
N PHE A 57 -5.97 18.40 -12.09
CA PHE A 57 -6.73 17.27 -12.63
C PHE A 57 -6.05 15.92 -12.35
N LYS A 58 -4.72 15.83 -12.45
CA LYS A 58 -3.95 14.64 -12.02
C LYS A 58 -4.13 14.37 -10.53
N ALA A 59 -3.97 15.40 -9.69
CA ALA A 59 -4.16 15.29 -8.24
C ALA A 59 -5.60 14.87 -7.88
N ALA A 60 -6.58 15.36 -8.63
CA ALA A 60 -7.99 14.98 -8.50
C ALA A 60 -8.25 13.52 -8.88
N GLN A 61 -7.65 13.02 -9.96
CA GLN A 61 -7.73 11.59 -10.32
C GLN A 61 -7.14 10.71 -9.21
N SER A 62 -5.96 11.05 -8.69
CA SER A 62 -5.36 10.30 -7.59
C SER A 62 -6.20 10.35 -6.31
N GLN A 63 -6.79 11.49 -5.98
CA GLN A 63 -7.70 11.60 -4.84
C GLN A 63 -8.98 10.76 -5.05
N TYR A 64 -9.59 10.86 -6.23
CA TYR A 64 -10.82 10.14 -6.54
C TYR A 64 -10.61 8.63 -6.52
N SER A 65 -9.51 8.15 -7.11
CA SER A 65 -9.11 6.74 -7.05
C SER A 65 -9.02 6.25 -5.60
N ARG A 66 -8.32 6.98 -4.71
CA ARG A 66 -8.27 6.63 -3.28
C ARG A 66 -9.65 6.62 -2.61
N LEU A 67 -10.52 7.57 -2.93
CA LEU A 67 -11.87 7.66 -2.37
C LEU A 67 -12.75 6.48 -2.80
N VAL A 68 -12.74 6.15 -4.09
CA VAL A 68 -13.53 5.04 -4.64
C VAL A 68 -12.97 3.71 -4.17
N ILE A 69 -11.66 3.50 -4.21
CA ILE A 69 -11.00 2.29 -3.68
C ILE A 69 -11.38 2.07 -2.21
N ARG A 70 -11.28 3.11 -1.37
CA ARG A 70 -11.70 2.99 0.03
C ARG A 70 -13.17 2.64 0.19
N LYS A 71 -14.07 3.12 -0.68
CA LYS A 71 -15.50 2.87 -0.46
C LYS A 71 -15.99 1.56 -1.09
N SER A 72 -15.68 1.33 -2.36
CA SER A 72 -16.22 0.18 -3.12
C SER A 72 -15.35 -1.07 -2.99
N TYR A 73 -14.03 -0.95 -3.06
CA TYR A 73 -13.14 -2.10 -2.97
C TYR A 73 -13.03 -2.62 -1.55
N GLU A 74 -13.05 -1.75 -0.53
CA GLU A 74 -13.14 -2.18 0.88
C GLU A 74 -14.38 -3.04 1.12
N SER A 75 -15.55 -2.58 0.65
CA SER A 75 -16.80 -3.34 0.76
C SER A 75 -16.75 -4.68 0.00
N ASN A 76 -16.18 -4.71 -1.20
CA ASN A 76 -16.00 -5.93 -1.99
C ASN A 76 -15.00 -6.91 -1.33
N ALA A 77 -13.90 -6.39 -0.79
CA ALA A 77 -12.88 -7.17 -0.11
C ALA A 77 -13.41 -7.79 1.17
N ILE A 78 -14.16 -7.03 1.99
CA ILE A 78 -14.83 -7.56 3.20
C ILE A 78 -15.83 -8.66 2.83
N ARG A 79 -16.65 -8.45 1.79
CA ARG A 79 -17.57 -9.49 1.29
C ARG A 79 -16.82 -10.74 0.82
N LYS A 80 -15.69 -10.56 0.14
CA LYS A 80 -14.86 -11.68 -0.32
C LYS A 80 -14.23 -12.43 0.85
N LEU A 81 -13.70 -11.73 1.85
CA LEU A 81 -13.16 -12.34 3.07
C LEU A 81 -14.23 -13.18 3.79
N ASN A 82 -15.45 -12.65 3.93
CA ASN A 82 -16.56 -13.40 4.51
C ASN A 82 -16.84 -14.69 3.71
N LYS A 83 -16.93 -14.61 2.38
CA LYS A 83 -17.08 -15.81 1.51
C LYS A 83 -15.92 -16.81 1.61
N LEU A 84 -14.71 -16.36 1.96
CA LEU A 84 -13.54 -17.24 2.09
C LEU A 84 -13.54 -18.03 3.40
N LEU A 85 -14.39 -17.68 4.37
CA LEU A 85 -14.60 -18.49 5.57
C LEU A 85 -15.19 -19.88 5.25
N ASP A 86 -15.90 -20.00 4.12
CA ASP A 86 -16.47 -21.26 3.63
C ASP A 86 -15.60 -21.91 2.52
N ALA A 87 -14.36 -21.46 2.33
CA ALA A 87 -13.48 -22.01 1.30
C ALA A 87 -13.14 -23.49 1.59
N LYS A 88 -12.88 -24.31 0.57
CA LYS A 88 -12.51 -25.73 0.77
C LYS A 88 -11.19 -25.95 1.53
N SER A 89 -10.32 -24.95 1.56
CA SER A 89 -9.00 -25.05 2.20
C SER A 89 -9.04 -24.42 3.59
N GLU A 90 -8.77 -25.22 4.62
CA GLU A 90 -8.70 -24.76 6.01
C GLU A 90 -7.69 -23.61 6.20
N MET A 91 -6.56 -23.63 5.48
CA MET A 91 -5.59 -22.54 5.51
C MET A 91 -6.18 -21.22 5.01
N VAL A 92 -6.98 -21.26 3.95
CA VAL A 92 -7.64 -20.06 3.39
C VAL A 92 -8.73 -19.55 4.33
N GLN A 93 -9.49 -20.44 4.97
CA GLN A 93 -10.46 -20.09 6.00
C GLN A 93 -9.78 -19.39 7.19
N LEU A 94 -8.68 -19.98 7.69
CA LEU A 94 -7.90 -19.43 8.80
C LEU A 94 -7.32 -18.05 8.46
N GLN A 95 -6.79 -17.88 7.25
CA GLN A 95 -6.30 -16.58 6.78
C GLN A 95 -7.43 -15.53 6.71
N ALA A 96 -8.59 -15.91 6.17
CA ALA A 96 -9.74 -15.02 6.11
C ALA A 96 -10.24 -14.62 7.51
N ALA A 97 -10.34 -15.57 8.43
CA ALA A 97 -10.70 -15.32 9.83
C ALA A 97 -9.70 -14.38 10.52
N ASN A 98 -8.40 -14.64 10.38
CA ASN A 98 -7.34 -13.79 10.93
C ASN A 98 -7.39 -12.36 10.37
N SER A 99 -7.61 -12.20 9.06
CA SER A 99 -7.77 -10.88 8.44
C SER A 99 -8.99 -10.14 8.97
N ILE A 100 -10.14 -10.81 9.12
CA ILE A 100 -11.36 -10.20 9.69
C ILE A 100 -11.11 -9.76 11.13
N LEU A 101 -10.51 -10.61 11.96
CA LEU A 101 -10.23 -10.27 13.35
C LEU A 101 -9.22 -9.11 13.47
N LYS A 102 -8.20 -9.05 12.62
CA LYS A 102 -7.27 -7.90 12.55
C LYS A 102 -8.00 -6.61 12.17
N LEU A 103 -8.89 -6.66 11.18
CA LEU A 103 -9.70 -5.51 10.75
C LEU A 103 -10.69 -5.05 11.83
N SER A 104 -11.23 -5.98 12.61
CA SER A 104 -12.15 -5.67 13.73
C SER A 104 -11.45 -5.09 14.96
N GLY A 105 -10.11 -5.03 14.96
CA GLY A 105 -9.31 -4.63 16.12
C GLY A 105 -9.20 -5.70 17.21
N MET A 106 -9.84 -6.87 17.05
CA MET A 106 -9.78 -7.98 18.02
C MET A 106 -8.41 -8.69 18.03
N LEU A 107 -7.70 -8.67 16.90
CA LEU A 107 -6.29 -9.05 16.81
C LEU A 107 -5.39 -7.82 16.68
N ALA A 108 -5.77 -6.67 17.28
CA ALA A 108 -4.77 -5.66 17.55
C ALA A 108 -3.69 -6.37 18.38
N GLU A 109 -2.56 -6.72 17.75
CA GLU A 109 -1.35 -7.09 18.47
C GLU A 109 -1.17 -5.95 19.45
N ASN A 110 -1.41 -6.20 20.74
CA ASN A 110 -1.45 -5.16 21.76
C ASN A 110 -0.22 -4.27 21.56
N SER A 111 -0.39 -3.12 20.91
CA SER A 111 0.69 -2.23 20.55
C SER A 111 1.15 -1.60 21.85
N THR A 112 2.03 -2.28 22.57
CA THR A 112 2.78 -1.62 23.62
C THR A 112 3.85 -0.80 22.94
N PRO A 113 4.21 0.37 23.50
CA PRO A 113 5.33 1.15 23.00
C PRO A 113 6.64 0.36 22.88
N GLU A 114 6.82 -0.74 23.64
CA GLU A 114 7.99 -1.62 23.49
C GLU A 114 7.93 -2.51 22.24
N LEU A 115 6.76 -3.05 21.89
CA LEU A 115 6.60 -3.92 20.71
C LEU A 115 6.82 -3.14 19.41
N ASP A 116 6.32 -1.92 19.32
CA ASP A 116 6.55 -1.06 18.15
C ASP A 116 8.02 -0.68 18.02
N LYS A 117 8.70 -0.38 19.14
CA LYS A 117 10.17 -0.18 19.16
C LYS A 117 10.92 -1.44 18.74
N ALA A 118 10.47 -2.62 19.14
CA ALA A 118 11.08 -3.89 18.73
C ALA A 118 10.91 -4.16 17.23
N LYS A 119 9.73 -3.89 16.67
CA LYS A 119 9.47 -3.99 15.22
C LYS A 119 10.33 -3.03 14.41
N VAL A 120 10.45 -1.78 14.85
CA VAL A 120 11.33 -0.80 14.20
C VAL A 120 12.80 -1.24 14.28
N ARG A 121 13.27 -1.73 15.44
CA ARG A 121 14.63 -2.26 15.57
C ARG A 121 14.90 -3.44 14.65
N LYS A 122 13.95 -4.37 14.53
CA LYS A 122 14.04 -5.52 13.62
C LYS A 122 14.09 -5.07 12.15
N ALA A 123 13.20 -4.16 11.75
CA ALA A 123 13.17 -3.65 10.39
C ALA A 123 14.47 -2.90 10.02
N ASN A 124 15.04 -2.15 10.95
CA ASN A 124 16.33 -1.49 10.75
C ASN A 124 17.46 -2.52 10.62
N ALA A 125 17.54 -3.52 11.49
CA ALA A 125 18.54 -4.58 11.38
C ALA A 125 18.41 -5.38 10.07
N GLU A 126 17.19 -5.66 9.62
CA GLU A 126 16.94 -6.29 8.32
C GLU A 126 17.38 -5.41 7.15
N ALA A 127 17.18 -4.08 7.25
CA ALA A 127 17.67 -3.12 6.26
C ALA A 127 19.20 -3.10 6.22
N ASP A 128 19.86 -3.06 7.38
CA ASP A 128 21.32 -3.06 7.51
C ASP A 128 21.93 -4.35 6.92
N ILE A 129 21.35 -5.51 7.22
CA ILE A 129 21.76 -6.80 6.64
C ILE A 129 21.57 -6.78 5.11
N THR A 130 20.48 -6.20 4.62
CA THR A 130 20.19 -6.12 3.19
C THR A 130 21.16 -5.19 2.47
N GLU A 131 21.51 -4.06 3.09
CA GLU A 131 22.51 -3.13 2.58
C GLU A 131 23.90 -3.74 2.57
N TRP A 132 24.29 -4.42 3.66
CA TRP A 132 25.55 -5.15 3.75
C TRP A 132 25.66 -6.22 2.65
N LYS A 133 24.61 -7.04 2.48
CA LYS A 133 24.54 -8.04 1.39
C LYS A 133 24.65 -7.40 0.01
N ARG A 134 24.01 -6.25 -0.22
CA ARG A 134 24.13 -5.50 -1.49
C ARG A 134 25.57 -5.03 -1.71
N ASN A 135 26.23 -4.51 -0.70
CA ASN A 135 27.59 -3.99 -0.82
C ASN A 135 28.63 -5.11 -1.00
N GLU A 136 28.40 -6.29 -0.40
CA GLU A 136 29.19 -7.51 -0.67
C GLU A 136 29.04 -7.94 -2.14
N LEU A 137 27.81 -8.01 -2.65
CA LEU A 137 27.54 -8.39 -4.06
C LEU A 137 28.09 -7.39 -5.09
N THR A 138 28.20 -6.12 -4.72
CA THR A 138 28.70 -5.05 -5.61
C THR A 138 30.20 -4.79 -5.45
N GLY A 139 30.89 -5.57 -4.60
CA GLY A 139 32.33 -5.45 -4.36
C GLY A 139 32.74 -4.13 -3.69
N ARG A 140 31.80 -3.46 -3.01
CA ARG A 140 32.04 -2.20 -2.28
C ARG A 140 32.44 -2.41 -0.82
N ASN A 141 32.29 -3.62 -0.28
CA ASN A 141 32.73 -3.93 1.07
C ASN A 141 34.22 -4.28 1.10
N ASP A 142 34.95 -3.66 2.03
CA ASP A 142 36.32 -4.01 2.34
C ASP A 142 36.35 -5.32 3.17
N ILE A 143 37.25 -6.22 2.82
CA ILE A 143 37.39 -7.57 3.40
C ILE A 143 37.80 -7.50 4.88
N ASN A 144 38.34 -6.34 5.30
CA ASN A 144 38.79 -6.06 6.66
C ASN A 144 37.66 -5.74 7.66
N ASP A 145 36.43 -5.45 7.20
CA ASP A 145 35.26 -5.16 8.05
C ASP A 145 34.43 -6.41 8.39
N LYS A 146 34.94 -7.62 8.10
CA LYS A 146 34.27 -8.87 8.47
C LYS A 146 34.42 -9.15 9.97
N THR A 147 33.35 -8.93 10.74
CA THR A 147 33.20 -9.58 12.05
C THR A 147 32.70 -11.01 11.83
N THR A 148 33.61 -11.98 11.80
CA THR A 148 33.25 -13.41 11.91
C THR A 148 32.98 -13.75 13.36
N LEU A 149 31.82 -14.34 13.65
CA LEU A 149 31.59 -14.99 14.94
C LEU A 149 32.52 -16.21 15.02
N ILE A 150 33.59 -16.09 15.81
CA ILE A 150 34.41 -17.25 16.18
C ILE A 150 33.61 -17.97 17.25
N ASP A 151 33.04 -19.11 16.90
CA ASP A 151 32.42 -20.02 17.85
C ASP A 151 33.56 -20.72 18.60
N ASP A 152 33.96 -20.17 19.75
CA ASP A 152 34.86 -20.81 20.69
C ASP A 152 34.16 -22.04 21.32
N ILE A 153 33.94 -23.08 20.51
CA ILE A 153 33.72 -24.44 21.01
C ILE A 153 35.10 -24.98 21.38
N GLY A 154 35.63 -24.45 22.48
CA GLY A 154 36.85 -24.92 23.11
C GLY A 154 36.69 -26.34 23.60
N GLY A 155 37.51 -27.25 23.05
CA GLY A 155 37.51 -28.66 23.37
C GLY A 155 37.71 -28.95 24.85
N MET A 156 36.82 -29.76 25.41
CA MET A 156 37.16 -30.59 26.55
C MET A 156 38.05 -31.72 26.03
N ARG A 157 39.34 -31.64 26.40
CA ARG A 157 40.22 -32.80 26.41
C ARG A 157 39.65 -33.78 27.43
N ASP A 158 39.41 -35.01 27.01
CA ASP A 158 39.22 -36.11 27.94
C ASP A 158 40.50 -36.95 27.87
N ASP A 159 41.34 -36.75 28.88
CA ASP A 159 42.61 -37.43 29.10
C ASP A 159 42.33 -38.66 29.99
N GLY A 160 42.69 -39.87 29.52
CA GLY A 160 42.77 -41.12 30.31
C GLY A 160 41.44 -41.89 30.45
N ASP A 161 41.36 -43.21 30.28
CA ASP A 161 42.31 -44.29 30.60
C ASP A 161 42.08 -45.49 29.64
#